data_AF-A0AAV6X6Z3-F1
#
_entry.id   AF-A0AAV6X6Z3-F1
#
_cell.length_a   1.000
_cell.length_b   1.000
_cell.length_c   1.000
_cell.angle_alpha   90.00
_cell.angle_beta   90.00
_cell.angle_gamma   90.00
#
_symmetry.space_group_name_H-M   'P 1'
#
loop_
_entity.id
_entity.type
_entity.pdbx_description
1 polymer ?
#
loop_
_entity_poly.entity_id
_entity_poly.type
_entity_poly.pdbx_seq_one_letter_code
_entity_poly.pdbx_strand_id
1 'polypeptide(L)'
;MKRASVKPDEVTFLGVLTACSHAGLVSEGREMYDNMINLYGVHPRVDHCACMIDLFGRWGFLGEAEKFIDNLDFEPDSMIWATYLSACRLHGDDIRGQRAAEKLIELEPQNSLPYVLLSHIHAASGNWDSVNSVRKKMTEKGVKKFQVEGNFCEFEYICLMMTSTPLIWMEAEIASHLDRKVTNLSDKQGSEVLSAFPGCELEKSSQLLA
;
A
#
# COMPACT_ATOMS: atom_id res chain seq x y z
N MET A 1 -3.66 -17.94 18.54
CA MET A 1 -4.25 -16.71 19.11
C MET A 1 -5.72 -16.92 19.47
N LYS A 2 -6.69 -16.87 18.53
CA LYS A 2 -8.12 -17.12 18.87
C LYS A 2 -8.38 -18.49 19.55
N ARG A 3 -7.77 -19.58 19.05
CA ARG A 3 -7.88 -20.94 19.65
C ARG A 3 -7.20 -21.08 21.02
N ALA A 4 -6.27 -20.18 21.34
CA ALA A 4 -5.57 -20.17 22.63
C ALA A 4 -6.15 -19.09 23.58
N SER A 5 -7.28 -18.47 23.21
CA SER A 5 -7.92 -17.36 23.93
C SER A 5 -6.97 -16.18 24.22
N VAL A 6 -5.96 -15.98 23.38
CA VAL A 6 -5.03 -14.85 23.46
C VAL A 6 -5.58 -13.72 22.59
N LYS A 7 -5.81 -12.56 23.20
CA LYS A 7 -6.25 -11.34 22.51
C LYS A 7 -5.12 -10.85 21.58
N PRO A 8 -5.38 -10.70 20.27
CA PRO A 8 -4.46 -10.03 19.36
C PRO A 8 -4.14 -8.61 19.85
N ASP A 9 -2.87 -8.24 19.73
CA ASP A 9 -2.37 -6.89 19.99
C ASP A 9 -2.06 -6.16 18.67
N GLU A 10 -1.61 -4.93 18.80
CA GLU A 10 -1.13 -4.08 17.71
C GLU A 10 -0.09 -4.78 16.81
N VAL A 11 0.94 -5.40 17.38
CA VAL A 11 2.00 -6.09 16.62
C VAL A 11 1.43 -7.27 15.83
N THR A 12 0.46 -7.98 16.39
CA THR A 12 -0.23 -9.06 15.70
C THR A 12 -0.99 -8.57 14.48
N PHE A 13 -1.75 -7.48 14.61
CA PHE A 13 -2.49 -6.91 13.49
C PHE A 13 -1.57 -6.37 12.41
N LEU A 14 -0.48 -5.72 12.78
CA LEU A 14 0.55 -5.32 11.84
C LEU A 14 1.03 -6.50 11.00
N GLY A 15 1.43 -7.60 11.64
CA GLY A 15 1.90 -8.80 10.94
C GLY A 15 0.85 -9.43 10.01
N VAL A 16 -0.43 -9.45 10.42
CA VAL A 16 -1.53 -9.94 9.58
C VAL A 16 -1.74 -9.04 8.36
N LEU A 17 -1.77 -7.71 8.55
CA LEU A 17 -1.98 -6.75 7.48
C LEU A 17 -0.81 -6.76 6.48
N THR A 18 0.43 -6.86 6.95
CA THR A 18 1.60 -7.04 6.08
C THR A 18 1.47 -8.33 5.26
N ALA A 19 1.08 -9.45 5.87
CA ALA A 19 0.88 -10.70 5.15
C ALA A 19 -0.23 -10.57 4.08
N CYS A 20 -1.35 -9.91 4.39
CA CYS A 20 -2.40 -9.63 3.41
C CYS A 20 -1.89 -8.76 2.26
N SER A 21 -1.08 -7.73 2.56
CA SER A 21 -0.46 -6.88 1.53
C SER A 21 0.41 -7.68 0.56
N HIS A 22 1.16 -8.66 1.07
CA HIS A 22 1.99 -9.51 0.24
C HIS A 22 1.22 -10.53 -0.58
N ALA A 23 0.18 -11.12 0.02
CA ALA A 23 -0.61 -12.17 -0.60
C ALA A 23 -1.70 -11.64 -1.54
N GLY A 24 -1.99 -10.33 -1.53
CA GLY A 24 -3.08 -9.75 -2.33
C GLY A 24 -4.47 -10.01 -1.78
N LEU A 25 -4.55 -10.32 -0.49
CA LEU A 25 -5.80 -10.58 0.21
C LEU A 25 -6.45 -9.26 0.64
N VAL A 26 -6.90 -8.47 -0.34
CA VAL A 26 -7.41 -7.10 -0.12
C VAL A 26 -8.71 -7.10 0.68
N SER A 27 -9.60 -8.05 0.43
CA SER A 27 -10.84 -8.23 1.19
C SER A 27 -10.57 -8.54 2.67
N GLU A 28 -9.69 -9.50 2.91
CA GLU A 28 -9.32 -9.97 4.24
C GLU A 28 -8.52 -8.91 4.99
N GLY A 29 -7.66 -8.15 4.30
CA GLY A 29 -6.97 -7.01 4.86
C GLY A 29 -7.93 -5.95 5.40
N ARG A 30 -8.98 -5.60 4.65
CA ARG A 30 -10.05 -4.69 5.12
C ARG A 30 -10.75 -5.26 6.34
N GLU A 31 -11.20 -6.52 6.26
CA GLU A 31 -11.91 -7.15 7.37
C GLU A 31 -11.07 -7.20 8.65
N MET A 32 -9.76 -7.50 8.52
CA MET A 32 -8.85 -7.54 9.67
C MET A 32 -8.59 -6.15 10.24
N TYR A 33 -8.46 -5.13 9.38
CA TYR A 33 -8.32 -3.74 9.83
C TYR A 33 -9.59 -3.25 10.55
N ASP A 34 -10.78 -3.55 10.03
CA ASP A 34 -12.05 -3.20 10.67
C ASP A 34 -12.25 -3.95 11.99
N ASN A 35 -11.91 -5.24 12.01
CA ASN A 35 -11.96 -6.05 13.23
C ASN A 35 -10.99 -5.53 14.29
N MET A 36 -9.78 -5.09 13.91
CA MET A 36 -8.79 -4.49 14.82
C MET A 36 -9.43 -3.38 15.65
N ILE A 37 -10.15 -2.47 14.99
CA ILE A 37 -10.79 -1.31 15.61
C ILE A 37 -12.06 -1.72 16.36
N ASN A 38 -13.00 -2.36 15.67
CA ASN A 38 -14.37 -2.54 16.18
C ASN A 38 -14.51 -3.73 17.12
N LEU A 39 -13.80 -4.83 16.86
CA LEU A 39 -13.92 -6.06 17.64
C LEU A 39 -12.85 -6.17 18.74
N TYR A 40 -11.62 -5.74 18.44
CA TYR A 40 -10.50 -5.86 19.37
C TYR A 40 -10.17 -4.57 20.13
N GLY A 41 -10.72 -3.43 19.69
CA GLY A 41 -10.50 -2.13 20.32
C GLY A 41 -9.05 -1.65 20.25
N VAL A 42 -8.32 -2.09 19.22
CA VAL A 42 -6.93 -1.70 18.97
C VAL A 42 -6.93 -0.46 18.08
N HIS A 43 -6.31 0.62 18.57
CA HIS A 43 -6.25 1.87 17.82
C HIS A 43 -5.25 1.75 16.66
N PRO A 44 -5.60 2.20 15.44
CA PRO A 44 -4.66 2.23 14.33
C PRO A 44 -3.44 3.10 14.64
N ARG A 45 -2.26 2.64 14.23
CA ARG A 45 -1.03 3.43 14.25
C ARG A 45 -0.61 3.72 12.82
N VAL A 46 0.35 4.62 12.67
CA VAL A 46 0.95 4.96 11.37
C VAL A 46 1.37 3.69 10.61
N ASP A 47 1.99 2.71 11.28
CA ASP A 47 2.39 1.42 10.66
C ASP A 47 1.20 0.64 10.07
N HIS A 48 0.07 0.58 10.80
CA HIS A 48 -1.13 -0.13 10.33
C HIS A 48 -1.71 0.56 9.09
N CYS A 49 -1.73 1.89 9.10
CA CYS A 49 -2.21 2.69 7.97
C CYS A 49 -1.28 2.56 6.76
N ALA A 50 0.04 2.57 6.96
CA ALA A 50 1.02 2.34 5.91
C ALA A 50 0.84 0.96 5.27
N CYS A 51 0.59 -0.09 6.06
CA CYS A 51 0.29 -1.42 5.53
C CYS A 51 -1.00 -1.47 4.71
N MET A 52 -2.05 -0.73 5.12
CA MET A 52 -3.29 -0.65 4.33
C MET A 52 -3.07 0.05 2.98
N ILE A 53 -2.28 1.13 2.98
CA ILE A 53 -1.95 1.88 1.76
C ILE A 53 -1.08 1.04 0.83
N ASP A 54 -0.11 0.31 1.38
CA ASP A 54 0.70 -0.65 0.62
C ASP A 54 -0.18 -1.78 0.04
N LEU A 55 -1.09 -2.36 0.83
CA LEU A 55 -2.05 -3.37 0.36
C LEU A 55 -2.89 -2.86 -0.81
N PHE A 56 -3.51 -1.70 -0.67
CA PHE A 56 -4.32 -1.13 -1.75
C PHE A 56 -3.46 -0.75 -2.96
N GLY A 57 -2.34 -0.09 -2.72
CA GLY A 57 -1.48 0.44 -3.74
C GLY A 57 -0.80 -0.64 -4.58
N ARG A 58 -0.24 -1.65 -3.93
CA ARG A 58 0.46 -2.77 -4.59
C ARG A 58 -0.47 -3.54 -5.53
N TRP A 59 -1.73 -3.70 -5.14
CA TRP A 59 -2.74 -4.45 -5.91
C TRP A 59 -3.64 -3.59 -6.80
N GLY A 60 -3.28 -2.32 -7.03
CA GLY A 60 -3.91 -1.48 -8.05
C GLY A 60 -5.18 -0.75 -7.59
N PHE A 61 -5.55 -0.84 -6.31
CA PHE A 61 -6.66 -0.12 -5.71
C PHE A 61 -6.25 1.33 -5.35
N LEU A 62 -5.62 2.05 -6.27
CA LEU A 62 -5.04 3.37 -6.02
C LEU A 62 -6.08 4.41 -5.56
N GLY A 63 -7.26 4.41 -6.17
CA GLY A 63 -8.34 5.33 -5.77
C GLY A 63 -8.90 5.01 -4.38
N GLU A 64 -8.75 3.78 -3.90
CA GLU A 64 -9.10 3.41 -2.53
C GLU A 64 -8.00 3.80 -1.55
N ALA A 65 -6.72 3.56 -1.91
CA ALA A 65 -5.58 4.04 -1.15
C ALA A 65 -5.64 5.56 -0.93
N GLU A 66 -6.00 6.31 -1.97
CA GLU A 66 -6.19 7.76 -1.92
C GLU A 66 -7.25 8.18 -0.89
N LYS A 67 -8.43 7.58 -0.99
CA LYS A 67 -9.53 7.84 -0.06
C LYS A 67 -9.15 7.45 1.37
N PHE A 68 -8.40 6.37 1.53
CA PHE A 68 -7.92 5.95 2.83
C PHE A 68 -6.97 6.98 3.43
N ILE A 69 -6.01 7.50 2.67
CA ILE A 69 -5.11 8.59 3.08
C ILE A 69 -5.90 9.85 3.46
N ASP A 70 -6.89 10.21 2.65
CA ASP A 70 -7.70 11.43 2.85
C ASP A 70 -8.62 11.35 4.08
N ASN A 71 -8.91 10.13 4.57
CA ASN A 71 -9.76 9.89 5.74
C ASN A 71 -8.95 9.56 7.00
N LEU A 72 -7.61 9.67 6.99
CA LEU A 72 -6.83 9.48 8.20
C LEU A 72 -7.11 10.59 9.22
N ASP A 73 -7.28 10.20 10.48
CA ASP A 73 -7.50 11.13 11.61
C ASP A 73 -6.26 11.96 11.97
N PHE A 74 -5.14 11.73 11.30
CA PHE A 74 -3.86 12.41 11.50
C PHE A 74 -3.23 12.78 10.15
N GLU A 75 -2.33 13.76 10.19
CA GLU A 75 -1.63 14.21 8.97
C GLU A 75 -0.68 13.11 8.47
N PRO A 76 -0.83 12.63 7.21
CA PRO A 76 0.00 11.56 6.71
C PRO A 76 1.46 12.00 6.56
N ASP A 77 2.38 11.19 7.07
CA ASP A 77 3.81 11.47 7.05
C ASP A 77 4.47 11.15 5.69
N SER A 78 5.77 11.41 5.60
CA SER A 78 6.53 11.15 4.37
C SER A 78 6.54 9.67 3.99
N MET A 79 6.50 8.76 4.96
CA MET A 79 6.45 7.31 4.70
C MET A 79 5.15 6.92 3.98
N ILE A 80 4.00 7.43 4.43
CA ILE A 80 2.71 7.19 3.78
C ILE A 80 2.73 7.69 2.33
N TRP A 81 3.12 8.94 2.11
CA TRP A 81 3.13 9.50 0.75
C TRP A 81 4.16 8.83 -0.17
N ALA A 82 5.31 8.38 0.37
CA ALA A 82 6.31 7.62 -0.39
C ALA A 82 5.79 6.25 -0.82
N THR A 83 5.07 5.56 0.06
CA THR A 83 4.42 4.27 -0.23
C THR A 83 3.39 4.43 -1.34
N TYR A 84 2.52 5.44 -1.21
CA TYR A 84 1.50 5.72 -2.21
C TYR A 84 2.06 6.17 -3.56
N LEU A 85 3.11 7.01 -3.57
CA LEU A 85 3.81 7.40 -4.80
C LEU A 85 4.42 6.19 -5.52
N SER A 86 5.02 5.27 -4.76
CA SER A 86 5.60 4.05 -5.31
C SER A 86 4.54 3.16 -5.96
N ALA A 87 3.37 3.04 -5.33
CA ALA A 87 2.22 2.33 -5.91
C ALA A 87 1.69 3.02 -7.17
N CYS A 88 1.55 4.35 -7.18
CA CYS A 88 1.12 5.09 -8.37
C CYS A 88 2.07 4.86 -9.54
N ARG A 89 3.39 4.85 -9.29
CA ARG A 89 4.41 4.56 -10.30
C ARG A 89 4.35 3.13 -10.80
N LEU A 90 4.09 2.16 -9.92
CA LEU A 90 3.96 0.75 -10.28
C LEU A 90 2.84 0.54 -11.30
N HIS A 91 1.72 1.24 -11.14
CA HIS A 91 0.54 1.12 -12.00
C HIS A 91 0.44 2.21 -13.08
N GLY A 92 1.43 3.10 -13.18
CA GLY A 92 1.46 4.17 -14.18
C GLY A 92 0.38 5.25 -14.01
N ASP A 93 -0.12 5.47 -12.80
CA ASP A 93 -1.07 6.55 -12.49
C ASP A 93 -0.33 7.86 -12.22
N ASP A 94 -0.02 8.58 -13.29
CA ASP A 94 0.70 9.84 -13.25
C ASP A 94 -0.05 10.94 -12.49
N ILE A 95 -1.39 10.93 -12.50
CA ILE A 95 -2.22 11.96 -11.86
C ILE A 95 -2.09 11.84 -10.34
N ARG A 96 -2.29 10.64 -9.80
CA ARG A 96 -2.14 10.37 -8.36
C ARG A 96 -0.67 10.44 -7.94
N GLY A 97 0.24 9.99 -8.80
CA GLY A 97 1.67 10.09 -8.58
C GLY A 97 2.14 11.54 -8.44
N GLN A 98 1.65 12.45 -9.28
CA GLN A 98 1.97 13.88 -9.16
C GLN A 98 1.55 14.43 -7.79
N ARG A 99 0.31 14.17 -7.37
CA ARG A 99 -0.19 14.61 -6.05
C ARG A 99 0.69 14.11 -4.92
N ALA A 100 1.03 12.81 -4.94
CA ALA A 100 1.85 12.21 -3.90
C ALA A 100 3.27 12.80 -3.84
N ALA A 101 3.87 13.06 -5.01
CA ALA A 101 5.20 13.68 -5.09
C ALA A 101 5.19 15.14 -4.60
N GLU A 102 4.16 15.91 -4.92
CA GLU A 102 4.00 17.28 -4.41
C GLU A 102 3.89 17.30 -2.88
N LYS A 103 3.09 16.39 -2.30
CA LYS A 103 2.98 16.24 -0.84
C LYS A 103 4.30 15.88 -0.17
N LEU A 104 5.08 14.99 -0.77
CA LEU A 104 6.42 14.67 -0.27
C LEU A 104 7.39 15.86 -0.33
N ILE A 105 7.29 16.70 -1.36
CA ILE A 105 8.11 17.91 -1.48
C ILE A 105 7.75 18.95 -0.42
N GLU A 106 6.48 19.00 -0.01
CA GLU A 106 6.00 19.85 1.09
C GLU A 106 6.57 19.35 2.43
N LEU A 107 6.49 18.04 2.70
CA LEU A 107 6.92 17.42 3.96
C LEU A 107 8.45 17.33 4.09
N GLU A 108 9.14 16.96 3.01
CA GLU A 108 10.60 16.80 2.98
C GLU A 108 11.23 17.65 1.86
N PRO A 109 11.26 18.99 1.99
CA PRO A 109 11.78 19.89 0.96
C PRO A 109 13.20 19.60 0.51
N GLN A 110 14.01 18.98 1.39
CA GLN A 110 15.42 18.67 1.18
C GLN A 110 15.64 17.30 0.51
N ASN A 111 14.61 16.46 0.42
CA ASN A 111 14.71 15.17 -0.22
C ASN A 111 14.68 15.33 -1.74
N SER A 112 15.73 14.89 -2.44
CA SER A 112 15.83 15.02 -3.89
C SER A 112 14.89 14.10 -4.68
N LEU A 113 14.45 12.98 -4.09
CA LEU A 113 13.78 11.89 -4.81
C LEU A 113 12.37 12.27 -5.29
N PRO A 114 11.51 12.89 -4.47
CA PRO A 114 10.22 13.40 -4.93
C PRO A 114 10.31 14.35 -6.13
N TYR A 115 11.31 15.24 -6.18
CA TYR A 115 11.52 16.13 -7.33
C TYR A 115 11.92 15.38 -8.60
N VAL A 116 12.78 14.38 -8.48
CA VAL A 116 13.21 13.55 -9.60
C VAL A 116 12.02 12.75 -10.15
N LEU A 117 11.24 12.13 -9.25
CA LEU A 117 10.06 11.35 -9.63
C LEU A 117 8.98 12.22 -10.28
N LEU A 118 8.70 13.39 -9.72
CA LEU A 118 7.75 14.34 -10.31
C LEU A 118 8.22 14.84 -11.69
N SER A 119 9.52 15.08 -11.85
CA SER A 119 10.09 15.43 -13.16
C SER A 119 9.93 14.31 -14.18
N HIS A 120 10.06 13.05 -13.77
CA HIS A 120 9.85 11.90 -14.66
C HIS A 120 8.39 11.79 -15.10
N ILE A 121 7.44 11.97 -14.18
CA ILE A 121 6.00 11.98 -14.46
C ILE A 121 5.66 13.06 -15.50
N HIS A 122 6.14 14.30 -15.30
CA HIS A 122 5.93 15.37 -16.28
C HIS A 122 6.59 15.11 -17.63
N ALA A 123 7.79 14.51 -17.64
CA ALA A 123 8.50 14.17 -18.87
C ALA A 123 7.75 13.09 -19.67
N ALA A 124 7.18 12.08 -18.99
CA ALA A 124 6.36 11.04 -19.63
C ALA A 124 5.11 11.64 -20.31
N SER A 125 4.51 12.66 -19.69
CA SER A 125 3.40 13.43 -20.26
C SER A 125 3.81 14.51 -21.29
N GLY A 126 5.11 14.65 -21.61
CA GLY A 126 5.64 15.66 -22.54
C GLY A 126 5.56 17.11 -22.03
N ASN A 127 5.25 17.32 -20.74
CA ASN A 127 5.09 18.64 -20.13
C ASN A 127 6.45 19.19 -19.66
N TRP A 128 7.27 19.61 -20.62
CA TRP A 128 8.64 20.10 -20.36
C TRP A 128 8.69 21.38 -19.52
N ASP A 129 7.66 22.23 -19.59
CA ASP A 129 7.56 23.43 -18.75
C ASP A 129 7.49 23.06 -17.27
N SER A 130 6.70 22.03 -16.93
CA SER A 130 6.62 21.51 -15.57
C SER A 130 7.92 20.84 -15.14
N VAL A 131 8.60 20.10 -16.02
CA VAL A 131 9.95 19.55 -15.73
C VAL A 131 10.94 20.67 -15.35
N ASN A 132 10.96 21.75 -16.12
CA ASN A 132 11.83 22.90 -15.86
C ASN A 132 11.46 23.59 -14.54
N SER A 133 10.16 23.74 -14.26
CA SER A 133 9.66 24.28 -12.99
C SER A 133 10.11 23.44 -11.78
N VAL A 134 10.00 22.12 -11.86
CA VAL A 134 10.43 21.21 -10.78
C VAL A 134 11.93 21.27 -10.55
N ARG A 135 12.74 21.28 -11.62
CA ARG A 135 14.21 21.43 -11.51
C ARG A 135 14.62 22.78 -10.93
N LYS A 136 13.90 23.85 -11.30
CA LYS A 136 14.09 25.18 -10.73
C LYS A 136 13.79 25.19 -9.24
N LYS A 137 12.64 24.66 -8.81
CA LYS A 137 12.28 24.51 -7.39
C LYS A 137 13.34 23.72 -6.60
N MET A 138 13.84 22.63 -7.16
CA MET A 138 14.89 21.81 -6.55
C MET A 138 16.19 22.61 -6.35
N THR A 139 16.57 23.41 -7.35
CA THR A 139 17.77 24.26 -7.30
C THR A 139 17.61 25.42 -6.31
N GLU A 140 16.46 26.09 -6.30
CA GLU A 140 16.13 27.19 -5.38
C GLU A 140 16.16 26.75 -3.92
N LYS A 141 15.72 25.52 -3.63
CA LYS A 141 15.79 24.93 -2.29
C LYS A 141 17.17 24.39 -1.91
N GLY A 142 18.17 24.56 -2.77
CA GLY A 142 19.54 24.10 -2.54
C GLY A 142 19.71 22.58 -2.58
N VAL A 143 18.71 21.86 -3.09
CA VAL A 143 18.72 20.40 -3.11
C VAL A 143 19.61 19.94 -4.25
N LYS A 144 20.75 19.36 -3.90
CA LYS A 144 21.61 18.71 -4.90
C LYS A 144 21.00 17.36 -5.27
N LYS A 145 21.03 17.02 -6.55
CA LYS A 145 20.74 15.65 -6.98
C LYS A 145 21.73 14.75 -6.25
N PHE A 146 21.25 13.82 -5.45
CA PHE A 146 22.09 12.80 -4.85
C PHE A 146 22.74 12.01 -6.00
N GLN A 147 24.04 12.22 -6.23
CA GLN A 147 24.81 11.40 -7.16
C GLN A 147 25.20 10.15 -6.38
N VAL A 148 24.45 9.06 -6.55
CA VAL A 148 24.90 7.76 -6.06
C VAL A 148 25.99 7.30 -7.02
N GLU A 149 27.25 7.46 -6.62
CA GLU A 149 28.37 6.77 -7.25
C GLU A 149 28.23 5.28 -6.93
N GLY A 150 27.88 4.47 -7.93
CA GLY A 150 28.08 3.02 -7.89
C GLY A 150 27.15 2.22 -6.97
N ASN A 151 26.28 1.44 -7.62
CA ASN A 151 25.57 0.27 -7.10
C ASN A 151 24.52 0.53 -5.99
N PHE A 152 23.27 0.26 -6.37
CA PHE A 152 22.05 0.10 -5.57
C PHE A 152 21.31 1.38 -5.12
N CYS A 153 20.02 1.39 -5.46
CA CYS A 153 19.04 2.37 -5.06
C CYS A 153 18.71 2.19 -3.58
N GLU A 154 19.12 3.11 -2.70
CA GLU A 154 18.48 3.24 -1.36
C GLU A 154 17.05 3.85 -1.45
N PHE A 155 16.30 3.54 -2.50
CA PHE A 155 14.83 3.58 -2.51
C PHE A 155 14.20 2.19 -2.54
N GLU A 156 15.02 1.19 -2.21
CA GLU A 156 14.58 -0.16 -1.95
C GLU A 156 14.29 -0.43 -0.47
N TYR A 157 14.25 0.60 0.40
CA TYR A 157 13.96 0.36 1.81
C TYR A 157 12.50 -0.03 2.09
N ILE A 158 11.57 0.18 1.15
CA ILE A 158 10.22 -0.38 1.20
C ILE A 158 10.04 -1.52 0.16
N CYS A 159 10.69 -1.44 -1.01
CA CYS A 159 10.57 -2.50 -2.04
C CYS A 159 11.51 -3.72 -1.87
N LEU A 160 12.76 -3.60 -1.36
CA LEU A 160 13.65 -4.77 -1.14
C LEU A 160 13.57 -5.37 0.26
N MET A 161 13.13 -4.64 1.29
CA MET A 161 12.87 -5.26 2.61
C MET A 161 11.78 -6.36 2.52
N MET A 162 11.13 -6.46 1.36
CA MET A 162 10.02 -7.34 1.06
C MET A 162 10.32 -8.30 -0.11
N THR A 163 11.51 -8.26 -0.76
CA THR A 163 11.85 -9.16 -1.88
C THR A 163 13.30 -9.64 -1.98
N SER A 164 14.21 -9.43 -1.02
CA SER A 164 15.55 -10.05 -1.12
C SER A 164 16.26 -10.41 0.20
N THR A 165 16.72 -11.68 0.26
CA THR A 165 17.50 -12.43 1.28
C THR A 165 16.67 -13.39 2.17
N PRO A 166 17.23 -14.54 2.60
CA PRO A 166 16.83 -15.93 2.29
C PRO A 166 15.58 -16.49 3.04
N LEU A 167 14.53 -15.68 3.21
CA LEU A 167 13.28 -16.05 3.88
C LEU A 167 12.23 -16.74 2.99
N ILE A 168 12.58 -17.09 1.74
CA ILE A 168 11.73 -17.87 0.82
C ILE A 168 11.26 -19.20 1.45
N TRP A 169 11.96 -19.73 2.45
CA TRP A 169 11.53 -20.94 3.17
C TRP A 169 10.56 -20.68 4.33
N MET A 170 10.57 -19.49 4.96
CA MET A 170 9.58 -19.13 5.99
C MET A 170 8.30 -18.54 5.39
N GLU A 171 8.40 -17.88 4.23
CA GLU A 171 7.25 -17.31 3.53
C GLU A 171 6.31 -18.38 2.96
N ALA A 172 6.82 -19.50 2.45
CA ALA A 172 5.99 -20.62 2.03
C ALA A 172 5.22 -21.25 3.22
N GLU A 173 5.82 -21.25 4.41
CA GLU A 173 5.23 -21.83 5.62
C GLU A 173 4.21 -20.89 6.28
N ILE A 174 4.46 -19.57 6.24
CA ILE A 174 3.49 -18.54 6.66
C ILE A 174 2.35 -18.42 5.65
N ALA A 175 2.64 -18.39 4.34
CA ALA A 175 1.64 -18.39 3.29
C ALA A 175 0.75 -19.64 3.37
N SER A 176 1.30 -20.85 3.52
CA SER A 176 0.48 -22.07 3.69
C SER A 176 -0.30 -22.09 5.01
N HIS A 177 0.23 -21.51 6.10
CA HIS A 177 -0.53 -21.36 7.35
C HIS A 177 -1.63 -20.31 7.29
N LEU A 178 -1.44 -19.24 6.50
CA LEU A 178 -2.43 -18.21 6.22
C LEU A 178 -3.49 -18.74 5.26
N ASP A 179 -3.12 -19.42 4.19
CA ASP A 179 -4.04 -20.04 3.23
C ASP A 179 -4.95 -21.04 3.94
N ARG A 180 -4.38 -21.85 4.85
CA ARG A 180 -5.15 -22.75 5.74
C ARG A 180 -6.01 -22.00 6.78
N LYS A 181 -5.60 -20.83 7.26
CA LYS A 181 -6.39 -20.06 8.27
C LYS A 181 -7.49 -19.23 7.62
N VAL A 182 -7.25 -18.68 6.43
CA VAL A 182 -8.20 -17.92 5.61
C VAL A 182 -9.30 -18.84 5.11
N THR A 183 -8.97 -20.03 4.58
CA THR A 183 -9.99 -21.07 4.26
C THR A 183 -10.83 -21.46 5.49
N ASN A 184 -10.22 -21.60 6.68
CA ASN A 184 -10.96 -21.86 7.91
C ASN A 184 -11.78 -20.66 8.45
N LEU A 185 -11.53 -19.44 7.97
CA LEU A 185 -12.31 -18.24 8.30
C LEU A 185 -13.48 -18.09 7.31
N SER A 186 -13.24 -18.30 6.01
CA SER A 186 -14.27 -18.29 4.96
C SER A 186 -15.32 -19.37 5.18
N ASP A 187 -14.94 -20.57 5.63
CA ASP A 187 -15.88 -21.66 5.91
C ASP A 187 -16.78 -21.39 7.13
N LYS A 188 -16.31 -20.57 8.09
CA LYS A 188 -17.11 -20.20 9.27
C LYS A 188 -18.09 -19.07 8.99
N GLN A 189 -17.70 -18.08 8.19
CA GLN A 189 -18.59 -16.98 7.77
C GLN A 189 -19.55 -17.39 6.64
N GLY A 190 -19.17 -18.35 5.78
CA GLY A 190 -20.05 -18.88 4.72
C GLY A 190 -21.34 -19.54 5.24
N SER A 191 -21.34 -20.05 6.48
CA SER A 191 -22.52 -20.67 7.09
C SER A 191 -23.52 -19.69 7.74
N GLU A 192 -23.11 -18.43 7.97
CA GLU A 192 -23.96 -17.39 8.60
C GLU A 192 -24.36 -16.24 7.66
N VAL A 193 -23.79 -16.14 6.45
CA VAL A 193 -24.08 -15.03 5.50
C VAL A 193 -25.14 -15.39 4.44
N LEU A 194 -25.47 -16.68 4.26
CA LEU A 194 -26.48 -17.13 3.29
C LEU A 194 -27.94 -16.74 3.62
N SER A 195 -28.19 -16.02 4.72
CA SER A 195 -29.53 -15.51 5.07
C SER A 195 -29.68 -13.98 4.98
N ALA A 196 -28.68 -13.22 4.49
CA ALA A 196 -28.67 -11.77 4.64
C ALA A 196 -28.69 -10.91 3.36
N PHE A 197 -28.79 -11.48 2.14
CA PHE A 197 -28.94 -10.66 0.92
C PHE A 197 -29.81 -11.33 -0.16
N PRO A 198 -31.12 -11.01 -0.26
CA PRO A 198 -31.88 -11.26 -1.47
C PRO A 198 -31.68 -10.09 -2.46
N GLY A 199 -31.17 -10.37 -3.66
CA GLY A 199 -31.23 -9.44 -4.80
C GLY A 199 -29.99 -8.59 -5.01
N CYS A 200 -28.96 -9.18 -5.63
CA CYS A 200 -28.07 -8.45 -6.52
C CYS A 200 -27.63 -9.41 -7.62
N GLU A 201 -28.51 -9.62 -8.60
CA GLU A 201 -28.15 -10.18 -9.90
C GLU A 201 -27.42 -9.08 -10.68
N LEU A 202 -26.12 -9.27 -10.91
CA LEU A 202 -25.43 -8.66 -12.05
C LEU A 202 -24.57 -9.72 -12.73
N GLU A 203 -25.29 -10.43 -13.61
CA GLU A 203 -24.92 -10.84 -14.96
C GLU A 203 -23.49 -11.34 -15.21
N LYS A 204 -23.45 -12.66 -15.42
CA LYS A 204 -22.49 -13.41 -16.20
C LYS A 204 -22.16 -12.71 -17.52
N SER A 205 -20.88 -12.46 -17.78
CA SER A 205 -20.34 -12.30 -19.13
C SER A 205 -19.06 -13.13 -19.25
N SER A 206 -19.25 -14.43 -19.36
CA SER A 206 -18.20 -15.40 -19.71
C SER A 206 -18.79 -16.48 -20.61
N GLN A 207 -19.13 -16.11 -21.84
CA GLN A 207 -19.20 -17.04 -22.98
C GLN A 207 -18.79 -16.30 -24.25
N LEU A 208 -17.54 -16.50 -24.66
CA LEU A 208 -17.09 -16.72 -26.04
C LEU A 208 -15.56 -16.80 -26.01
N LEU A 209 -15.05 -18.02 -25.87
CA LEU A 209 -13.90 -18.57 -26.61
C LEU A 209 -13.62 -19.99 -26.08
N ALA A 210 -13.53 -20.92 -27.04
CA ALA A 210 -13.29 -22.37 -26.97
C ALA A 210 -14.51 -23.25 -26.64
#